data_AF-A0A1I3D9V0-F1
#
_entry.id   AF-A0A1I3D9V0-F1
#
_cell.length_a   1.000
_cell.length_b   1.000
_cell.length_c   1.000
_cell.angle_alpha   90.00
_cell.angle_beta   90.00
_cell.angle_gamma   90.00
#
_symmetry.space_group_name_H-M   'P 1'
#
loop_
_entity.id
_entity.type
_entity.pdbx_description
1 polymer ?
#
loop_
_entity_poly.entity_id
_entity_poly.type
_entity_poly.pdbx_seq_one_letter_code
_entity_poly.pdbx_strand_id
1 'polypeptide(L)' 'MKAQIEPKRLTGKIVEVTDMSGKIELKGKMGILNLPLRSIFTDKPLEEDQEVEIWISYANVID' A
#
# COMPACT_ATOMS: atom_id res chain seq x y z
N MET A 1 -17.63 15.43 -10.82
CA MET A 1 -17.93 14.06 -11.29
C MET A 1 -18.02 13.16 -10.08
N LYS A 2 -19.16 12.53 -9.78
CA LYS A 2 -19.22 11.50 -8.74
C LYS A 2 -18.63 10.22 -9.34
N ALA A 3 -17.33 10.01 -9.18
CA ALA A 3 -16.75 8.72 -9.47
C ALA A 3 -17.39 7.68 -8.52
N GLN A 4 -17.77 6.53 -9.05
CA GLN A 4 -18.14 5.38 -8.25
C GLN A 4 -16.86 4.86 -7.59
N ILE A 5 -16.88 4.60 -6.28
CA ILE A 5 -15.70 4.08 -5.58
C ILE A 5 -15.50 2.63 -6.02
N GLU A 6 -14.54 2.44 -6.91
CA GLU A 6 -14.02 1.12 -7.28
C GLU A 6 -12.59 0.99 -6.76
N PRO A 7 -12.37 0.24 -5.66
CA PRO A 7 -11.03 -0.09 -5.22
C PRO A 7 -10.29 -0.86 -6.31
N LYS A 8 -9.04 -0.49 -6.58
CA LYS A 8 -8.15 -1.24 -7.46
C LYS A 8 -7.21 -2.06 -6.61
N ARG A 9 -7.01 -3.30 -7.04
CA ARG A 9 -6.09 -4.26 -6.45
C ARG A 9 -4.72 -4.11 -7.08
N LEU A 10 -3.75 -3.76 -6.27
CA LEU A 10 -2.34 -3.61 -6.65
C LEU A 10 -1.52 -4.64 -5.88
N THR A 11 -0.34 -4.96 -6.41
CA THR A 11 0.62 -5.85 -5.76
C THR A 11 1.96 -5.15 -5.66
N GLY A 12 2.71 -5.41 -4.59
CA GLY A 12 4.02 -4.81 -4.38
C GLY A 12 4.91 -5.69 -3.52
N LYS A 13 6.09 -5.18 -3.22
CA LYS A 13 7.07 -5.80 -2.32
C LYS A 13 7.46 -4.80 -1.24
N ILE A 14 7.55 -5.27 0.00
CA ILE A 14 8.07 -4.45 1.10
C ILE A 14 9.57 -4.27 0.88
N VAL A 15 10.02 -3.02 0.86
CA VAL A 15 11.44 -2.67 0.64
C VAL A 15 12.08 -1.99 1.85
N GLU A 16 11.27 -1.63 2.85
CA GLU A 16 11.74 -1.04 4.11
C GLU A 16 10.63 -1.20 5.17
N VAL A 17 11.01 -1.60 6.39
CA VAL A 17 10.12 -1.61 7.55
C VAL A 17 10.73 -0.74 8.64
N THR A 18 9.92 0.15 9.20
CA THR A 18 10.27 1.02 10.32
C THR A 18 9.29 0.81 11.47
N ASP A 19 9.59 1.37 12.64
CA ASP A 19 8.69 1.31 13.81
C ASP A 19 7.31 1.96 13.57
N MET A 20 7.19 2.77 12.50
CA MET A 20 5.98 3.55 12.21
C MET A 20 5.28 3.14 10.90
N SER A 21 6.02 2.59 9.94
CA SER A 21 5.52 2.38 8.57
C SER A 21 6.24 1.27 7.81
N GLY A 22 5.55 0.71 6.81
CA GLY A 22 6.11 -0.17 5.79
C GLY A 22 6.10 0.52 4.42
N LYS A 23 7.26 0.54 3.78
CA LYS A 23 7.44 1.10 2.43
C LYS A 23 7.33 -0.02 1.41
N ILE A 24 6.44 0.17 0.44
CA ILE A 24 6.08 -0.84 -0.55
C ILE A 24 6.40 -0.30 -1.94
N GLU A 25 7.25 -1.00 -2.67
CA GLU A 25 7.44 -0.78 -4.09
C GLU A 25 6.34 -1.51 -4.87
N LEU A 26 5.54 -0.78 -5.64
CA LEU A 26 4.45 -1.34 -6.44
C LEU A 26 5.00 -1.96 -7.73
N LYS A 27 4.50 -3.16 -8.08
CA LYS A 27 4.89 -3.85 -9.31
C LYS A 27 4.55 -3.01 -10.55
N GLY A 28 5.27 -3.21 -11.65
CA GLY A 28 5.00 -2.51 -12.91
C GLY A 28 5.43 -1.05 -12.94
N LYS A 29 6.39 -0.65 -12.07
CA LYS A 29 6.92 0.72 -11.98
C LYS A 29 5.84 1.76 -11.63
N MET A 30 4.87 1.36 -10.81
CA MET A 30 3.78 2.23 -10.35
C MET A 30 4.19 3.15 -9.18
N GLY A 31 5.45 3.07 -8.74
CA GLY A 31 6.00 3.92 -7.68
C GLY A 31 6.03 3.24 -6.32
N ILE A 32 6.09 4.06 -5.27
CA ILE A 32 6.24 3.63 -3.88
C ILE A 32 5.03 4.11 -3.08
N LEU A 33 4.48 3.23 -2.24
CA LEU A 33 3.48 3.56 -1.25
C LEU A 33 4.07 3.40 0.14
N ASN A 34 3.93 4.41 1.00
CA ASN A 34 4.31 4.31 2.41
C ASN A 34 3.06 4.21 3.28
N LEU A 35 2.88 3.09 3.98
CA LEU A 35 1.70 2.83 4.80
C LEU A 35 2.07 2.75 6.28
N PRO A 36 1.29 3.35 7.20
CA PRO A 36 1.50 3.13 8.62
C PRO A 36 1.23 1.65 8.97
N LEU A 37 1.94 1.10 9.96
CA LEU A 37 1.85 -0.34 10.28
C LEU A 37 0.41 -0.82 10.54
N ARG A 38 -0.42 0.02 11.15
CA ARG A 38 -1.86 -0.26 11.41
C ARG A 38 -2.70 -0.51 10.16
N SER A 39 -2.20 -0.16 8.98
CA SER A 39 -2.86 -0.37 7.69
C SER A 39 -2.36 -1.61 6.95
N ILE A 40 -1.39 -2.35 7.52
CA ILE A 40 -0.81 -3.57 6.94
C ILE A 40 -1.23 -4.75 7.80
N PHE A 41 -2.21 -5.53 7.31
CA PHE A 41 -2.77 -6.66 8.04
C PHE A 41 -2.00 -7.94 7.73
N THR A 42 -1.47 -8.58 8.77
CA THR A 42 -0.67 -9.81 8.67
C THR A 42 -0.72 -10.58 9.98
N ASP A 43 -0.61 -11.90 9.92
CA ASP A 43 -0.49 -12.82 11.07
C ASP A 43 0.97 -13.19 11.38
N LYS A 44 1.90 -12.78 10.52
CA LYS A 44 3.36 -12.98 10.65
C LYS A 44 4.09 -11.63 10.85
N PRO A 45 5.32 -11.64 11.40
CA PRO A 45 6.17 -10.47 11.45
C PRO A 45 6.33 -9.82 10.08
N LEU A 46 6.30 -8.49 10.05
CA LEU A 46 6.50 -7.71 8.84
C LEU A 46 7.99 -7.60 8.54
N GLU A 47 8.39 -8.01 7.34
CA GLU A 47 9.81 -8.08 6.95
C GLU A 47 9.99 -7.57 5.52
N GLU A 48 11.21 -7.13 5.19
CA GLU A 48 11.59 -6.80 3.82
C GLU A 48 11.46 -8.01 2.90
N ASP A 49 11.31 -7.75 1.59
CA ASP A 49 11.10 -8.72 0.53
C ASP A 49 9.78 -9.51 0.56
N GLN A 50 8.93 -9.31 1.58
CA GLN A 50 7.58 -9.88 1.59
C GLN A 50 6.70 -9.26 0.50
N GLU A 51 5.94 -10.11 -0.21
CA GLU A 51 4.92 -9.64 -1.15
C GLU A 51 3.66 -9.17 -0.41
N VAL A 52 3.03 -8.12 -0.95
CA VAL A 52 1.78 -7.57 -0.42
C VAL A 52 0.76 -7.33 -1.53
N GLU A 53 -0.51 -7.48 -1.17
CA GLU A 53 -1.65 -7.02 -1.95
C GLU A 53 -2.24 -5.77 -1.29
N ILE A 54 -2.52 -4.74 -2.09
CA ILE A 54 -3.06 -3.47 -1.64
C ILE A 54 -4.37 -3.19 -2.37
N TRP A 55 -5.40 -2.85 -1.62
CA TRP A 55 -6.68 -2.36 -2.15
C TRP A 55 -6.76 -0.86 -1.92
N ILE A 56 -6.70 -0.07 -3.00
CA ILE A 56 -6.69 1.39 -2.92
C ILE A 56 -7.74 2.01 -3.86
N SER A 57 -8.38 3.10 -3.43
CA SER A 57 -9.24 3.93 -4.27
C SER A 57 -8.52 5.22 -4.71
N TYR A 58 -9.23 6.16 -5.32
CA TYR A 58 -8.68 7.47 -5.68
C TYR A 58 -8.69 8.43 -4.49
N ALA A 59 -7.70 9.32 -4.43
CA ALA A 59 -7.71 10.48 -3.55
C ALA A 59 -8.48 11.62 -4.23
N ASN A 60 -9.40 12.26 -3.50
CA ASN A 60 -10.05 13.49 -3.94
C ASN A 60 -9.46 14.66 -3.18
N VAL A 61 -9.07 15.72 -3.89
CA VAL A 61 -8.81 17.03 -3.29
C VAL A 61 -10.15 17.64 -2.90
N ILE A 62 -10.25 18.13 -1.67
CA ILE A 62 -11.46 18.67 -1.06
C ILE A 62 -11.15 20.06 -0.47
N ASP A 63 -10.75 20.99 -1.33
CA ASP A 63 -10.65 22.41 -0.96
C ASP A 63 -12.01 23.11 -1.16
#